data_AF-H0QVW7-F1
#
_entry.id   AF-H0QVW7-F1
#
_cell.length_a   1.000
_cell.length_b   1.000
_cell.length_c   1.000
_cell.angle_alpha   90.00
_cell.angle_beta   90.00
_cell.angle_gamma   90.00
#
_symmetry.space_group_name_H-M   'P 1'
#
loop_
_entity.id
_entity.type
_entity.pdbx_description
1 polymer ?
#
loop_
_entity_poly.entity_id
_entity_poly.type
_entity_poly.pdbx_seq_one_letter_code
_entity_poly.pdbx_strand_id
1 'polypeptide(L)'
;DWEMSTLGDTLTDVALMCVYRRPVFDRVLGFSAAWTSDRYPSADELASRYADAAGVDLGDWPFYLALANLKLGVIAEGIAHRALAGAGDSENAKAAEVTGEFIAEGLRQLAG
;
A
#
# COMPACT_ATOMS: atom_id res chain seq x y z
N ASP A 1 -8.69 1.13 13.82
CA ASP A 1 -9.71 1.07 12.77
C ASP A 1 -9.81 -0.38 12.31
N TRP A 2 -10.97 -1.02 12.49
CA TRP A 2 -11.19 -2.46 12.21
C TRP A 2 -12.25 -2.68 11.12
N GLU A 3 -12.70 -1.61 10.47
CA GLU A 3 -13.83 -1.66 9.53
C GLU A 3 -13.55 -2.52 8.29
N MET A 4 -12.26 -2.73 7.97
CA MET A 4 -11.82 -3.57 6.85
C MET A 4 -11.28 -4.95 7.29
N SER A 5 -11.42 -5.31 8.56
CA SER A 5 -10.90 -6.59 9.06
C SER A 5 -11.71 -7.79 8.53
N THR A 6 -11.00 -8.87 8.21
CA THR A 6 -11.59 -10.13 7.73
C THR A 6 -10.64 -11.30 7.99
N LEU A 7 -11.11 -12.53 7.78
CA LEU A 7 -10.25 -13.71 7.71
C LEU A 7 -9.69 -13.83 6.29
N GLY A 8 -8.39 -14.02 6.17
CA GLY A 8 -7.69 -14.11 4.89
C GLY A 8 -6.23 -14.52 5.05
N ASP A 9 -5.50 -14.50 3.94
CA ASP A 9 -4.06 -14.77 3.93
C ASP A 9 -3.30 -13.60 4.57
N THR A 10 -2.51 -13.89 5.60
CA THR A 10 -1.78 -12.89 6.39
C THR A 10 -0.72 -12.15 5.58
N LEU A 11 -0.16 -12.77 4.54
CA LEU A 11 0.85 -12.14 3.69
C LEU A 11 0.27 -10.96 2.89
N THR A 12 -1.06 -10.95 2.68
CA THR A 12 -1.72 -9.82 2.02
C THR A 12 -1.68 -8.54 2.86
N ASP A 13 -1.76 -8.65 4.19
CA ASP A 13 -1.66 -7.50 5.09
C ASP A 13 -0.21 -7.02 5.23
N VAL A 14 0.74 -7.95 5.29
CA VAL A 14 2.17 -7.62 5.38
C VAL A 14 2.64 -6.90 4.11
N ALA A 15 2.23 -7.40 2.93
CA ALA A 15 2.57 -6.75 1.67
C ALA A 15 1.94 -5.36 1.55
N LEU A 16 0.68 -5.20 2.00
CA LEU A 16 0.02 -3.90 2.01
C LEU A 16 0.73 -2.91 2.95
N MET A 17 1.10 -3.35 4.15
CA MET A 17 1.92 -2.57 5.09
C MET A 17 3.25 -2.13 4.47
N CYS A 18 3.92 -3.02 3.72
CA CYS A 18 5.16 -2.74 3.03
C CYS A 18 4.98 -1.70 1.90
N VAL A 19 3.92 -1.81 1.11
CA VAL A 19 3.63 -0.83 0.04
C VAL A 19 3.30 0.55 0.63
N TYR A 20 2.61 0.62 1.77
CA TYR A 20 2.34 1.89 2.48
C TYR A 20 3.61 2.61 2.98
N ARG A 21 4.76 1.93 3.08
CA ARG A 21 6.03 2.57 3.48
C ARG A 21 6.59 3.49 2.41
N ARG A 22 6.18 3.35 1.14
CA ARG A 22 6.74 4.16 0.05
C ARG A 22 6.29 5.62 0.18
N PRO A 23 7.18 6.62 0.00
CA PRO A 23 6.82 8.04 0.07
C PRO A 23 5.67 8.47 -0.84
N VAL A 24 5.47 7.78 -1.98
CA VAL A 24 4.34 8.03 -2.89
C VAL A 24 2.98 7.86 -2.20
N PHE A 25 2.89 7.10 -1.10
CA PHE A 25 1.66 6.94 -0.33
C PHE A 25 1.19 8.25 0.35
N ASP A 26 2.10 9.18 0.65
CA ASP A 26 1.71 10.52 1.18
C ASP A 26 0.74 11.23 0.24
N ARG A 27 0.88 10.98 -1.08
CA ARG A 27 0.00 11.56 -2.09
C ARG A 27 -1.42 11.01 -2.04
N VAL A 28 -1.57 9.73 -1.66
CA VAL A 28 -2.88 9.08 -1.45
C VAL A 28 -3.58 9.69 -0.24
N LEU A 29 -2.82 10.01 0.81
CA LEU A 29 -3.33 10.58 2.05
C LEU A 29 -3.53 12.10 2.02
N GLY A 30 -2.87 12.80 1.10
CA GLY A 30 -2.89 14.27 1.02
C GLY A 30 -2.01 14.96 2.06
N PHE A 31 -1.18 14.22 2.81
CA PHE A 31 -0.29 14.79 3.83
C PHE A 31 0.96 13.92 4.10
N SER A 32 1.91 14.54 4.81
CA SER A 32 3.10 13.98 5.45
C SER A 32 2.85 12.79 6.38
N ALA A 33 2.78 11.53 5.93
CA ALA A 33 2.51 10.43 6.85
C ALA A 33 3.75 10.08 7.69
N ALA A 34 3.60 9.93 9.01
CA ALA A 34 4.69 9.44 9.85
C ALA A 34 5.21 8.07 9.36
N TRP A 35 4.29 7.22 8.87
CA TRP A 35 4.60 5.89 8.38
C TRP A 35 5.49 5.88 7.12
N THR A 36 5.60 6.96 6.34
CA THR A 36 6.47 7.00 5.15
C THR A 36 7.89 7.48 5.46
N SER A 37 8.15 7.96 6.69
CA SER A 37 9.47 8.45 7.11
C SER A 37 10.57 7.38 7.00
N ASP A 38 11.77 7.81 6.62
CA ASP A 38 13.02 7.05 6.62
C ASP A 38 13.52 6.61 8.01
N ARG A 39 12.91 7.13 9.09
CA ARG A 39 13.21 6.74 10.48
C ARG A 39 12.67 5.35 10.84
N TYR A 40 11.70 4.85 10.08
CA TYR A 40 11.17 3.51 10.23
C TYR A 40 11.96 2.53 9.34
N PRO A 41 12.01 1.23 9.72
CA PRO A 41 12.61 0.22 8.86
C PRO A 41 12.06 0.26 7.43
N SER A 42 12.89 -0.17 6.49
CA SER A 42 12.51 -0.38 5.09
C SER A 42 11.42 -1.45 4.98
N ALA A 43 10.73 -1.47 3.84
CA ALA A 43 9.72 -2.49 3.54
C ALA A 43 10.28 -3.91 3.66
N ASP A 44 11.49 -4.14 3.13
CA ASP A 44 12.13 -5.46 3.16
C ASP A 44 12.50 -5.88 4.58
N GLU A 45 13.02 -4.96 5.40
CA GLU A 45 13.29 -5.24 6.81
C GLU A 45 12.02 -5.56 7.60
N LEU A 46 10.89 -4.90 7.30
CA LEU A 46 9.60 -5.21 7.94
C LEU A 46 9.11 -6.59 7.54
N ALA A 47 9.18 -6.94 6.24
CA ALA A 47 8.79 -8.26 5.75
C ALA A 47 9.65 -9.36 6.36
N SER A 48 10.97 -9.18 6.41
CA SER A 48 11.90 -10.13 7.04
C SER A 48 11.61 -10.31 8.52
N ARG A 49 11.44 -9.22 9.28
CA ARG A 49 11.11 -9.29 10.71
C ARG A 49 9.79 -10.00 10.96
N TYR A 50 8.79 -9.80 10.09
CA TYR A 50 7.52 -10.52 10.18
C TYR A 50 7.72 -12.02 9.94
N ALA A 51 8.41 -12.40 8.86
CA ALA A 51 8.69 -13.79 8.52
C ALA A 51 9.41 -14.52 9.67
N ASP A 52 10.45 -13.89 10.24
CA ASP A 52 11.21 -14.43 11.37
C ASP A 52 10.34 -14.59 12.62
N ALA A 53 9.55 -13.58 12.96
CA ALA A 53 8.72 -13.59 14.16
C ALA A 53 7.53 -14.56 14.07
N ALA A 54 6.94 -14.69 12.88
CA ALA A 54 5.80 -15.57 12.63
C ALA A 54 6.21 -17.01 12.30
N GLY A 55 7.49 -17.24 11.96
CA GLY A 55 7.99 -18.55 11.54
C GLY A 55 7.41 -19.00 10.20
N VAL A 56 7.17 -18.06 9.29
CA VAL A 56 6.55 -18.30 7.98
C VAL A 56 7.49 -17.91 6.84
N ASP A 57 7.33 -18.56 5.70
CA ASP A 57 7.94 -18.13 4.44
C ASP A 57 7.05 -17.11 3.74
N LEU A 58 7.65 -16.13 3.04
CA LEU A 58 6.91 -15.12 2.29
C LEU A 58 6.34 -15.67 0.96
N GLY A 59 6.75 -16.87 0.55
CA GLY A 59 6.23 -17.57 -0.62
C GLY A 59 6.40 -16.77 -1.90
N ASP A 60 5.33 -16.65 -2.69
CA ASP A 60 5.29 -15.81 -3.88
C ASP A 60 5.17 -14.32 -3.51
N TRP A 61 6.24 -13.80 -2.91
CA TRP A 61 6.30 -12.42 -2.44
C TRP A 61 6.06 -11.38 -3.54
N PRO A 62 6.59 -11.54 -4.77
CA PRO A 62 6.28 -10.63 -5.87
C PRO A 62 4.79 -10.55 -6.20
N PHE A 63 4.05 -11.68 -6.16
CA PHE A 63 2.59 -11.66 -6.31
C PHE A 63 1.90 -10.84 -5.22
N TYR A 64 2.29 -11.01 -3.95
CA TYR A 64 1.70 -10.25 -2.85
C TYR A 64 1.98 -8.75 -2.96
N LEU A 65 3.20 -8.36 -3.33
CA LEU A 65 3.55 -6.96 -3.58
C LEU A 65 2.77 -6.39 -4.77
N ALA A 66 2.58 -7.16 -5.84
CA ALA A 66 1.78 -6.74 -6.98
C ALA A 66 0.31 -6.53 -6.60
N LEU A 67 -0.27 -7.46 -5.85
CA LEU A 67 -1.64 -7.34 -5.34
C LEU A 67 -1.80 -6.15 -4.39
N ALA A 68 -0.82 -5.89 -3.53
CA ALA A 68 -0.83 -4.75 -2.62
C ALA A 68 -0.79 -3.41 -3.37
N ASN A 69 0.05 -3.30 -4.41
CA ASN A 69 0.08 -2.13 -5.29
C ASN A 69 -1.24 -1.93 -6.04
N LEU A 70 -1.84 -3.01 -6.58
CA LEU A 70 -3.17 -2.95 -7.20
C LEU A 70 -4.22 -2.42 -6.23
N LYS A 71 -4.29 -2.99 -5.02
CA LYS A 71 -5.22 -2.54 -3.96
C LYS A 71 -5.05 -1.05 -3.68
N LEU A 72 -3.80 -0.57 -3.58
CA LEU A 72 -3.54 0.83 -3.28
C LEU A 72 -3.92 1.77 -4.42
N GLY A 73 -3.72 1.38 -5.68
CA GLY A 73 -4.25 2.09 -6.83
C GLY A 73 -5.79 2.21 -6.78
N VAL A 74 -6.48 1.12 -6.45
CA VAL A 74 -7.95 1.13 -6.28
C VAL A 74 -8.39 2.02 -5.12
N ILE A 75 -7.67 2.01 -3.99
CA ILE A 75 -7.94 2.89 -2.84
C ILE A 75 -7.79 4.35 -3.25
N ALA A 76 -6.72 4.69 -3.98
CA ALA A 76 -6.46 6.05 -4.44
C ALA A 76 -7.59 6.58 -5.36
N GLU A 77 -8.03 5.76 -6.32
CA GLU A 77 -9.20 6.08 -7.15
C GLU A 77 -10.48 6.26 -6.33
N GLY A 78 -10.71 5.39 -5.34
CA GLY A 78 -11.87 5.48 -4.45
C GLY A 78 -11.87 6.75 -3.60
N ILE A 79 -10.71 7.17 -3.10
CA ILE A 79 -10.53 8.43 -2.36
C ILE A 79 -10.82 9.63 -3.27
N ALA A 80 -10.22 9.66 -4.47
CA ALA A 80 -10.43 10.73 -5.42
C ALA A 80 -11.90 10.84 -5.86
N HIS A 81 -12.55 9.71 -6.15
CA HIS A 81 -13.96 9.67 -6.51
C HIS A 81 -14.86 10.26 -5.42
N ARG A 82 -14.66 9.88 -4.15
CA ARG A 82 -15.44 10.43 -3.03
C ARG A 82 -15.20 11.92 -2.84
N ALA A 83 -13.95 12.39 -2.96
CA ALA A 83 -13.63 13.81 -2.85
C ALA A 83 -14.30 14.64 -3.97
N LEU A 84 -14.27 14.15 -5.21
CA LEU A 84 -14.94 14.78 -6.35
C LEU A 84 -16.48 14.77 -6.22
N ALA A 85 -17.04 13.80 -5.49
CA ALA A 85 -18.45 13.75 -5.14
C ALA A 85 -18.84 14.65 -3.93
N GLY A 86 -17.90 15.44 -3.41
CA GLY A 86 -18.13 16.37 -2.29
C GLY A 86 -17.89 15.78 -0.90
N ALA A 87 -17.35 14.55 -0.81
CA ALA A 87 -16.98 13.89 0.44
C ALA A 87 -15.45 13.77 0.57
N GLY A 88 -14.80 14.87 0.95
CA GLY A 88 -13.35 14.95 1.12
C GLY A 88 -12.82 16.39 0.98
N ASP A 89 -11.51 16.57 1.07
CA ASP A 89 -10.84 17.84 0.79
C ASP A 89 -10.24 17.88 -0.63
N SER A 90 -9.63 19.02 -0.97
CA SER A 90 -9.02 19.23 -2.29
C SER A 90 -7.74 18.43 -2.52
N GLU A 91 -7.09 17.92 -1.47
CA GLU A 91 -5.93 17.05 -1.64
C GLU A 91 -6.35 15.61 -1.96
N ASN A 92 -7.41 15.12 -1.33
CA ASN A 92 -7.98 13.80 -1.62
C ASN A 92 -8.44 13.67 -3.09
N ALA A 93 -8.91 14.76 -3.71
CA ALA A 93 -9.27 14.77 -5.14
C ALA A 93 -8.10 14.43 -6.07
N LYS A 94 -6.86 14.58 -5.58
CA LYS A 94 -5.63 14.34 -6.33
C LYS A 94 -5.00 12.97 -6.05
N ALA A 95 -5.61 12.14 -5.20
CA ALA A 95 -5.10 10.81 -4.87
C ALA A 95 -4.92 9.93 -6.12
N ALA A 96 -5.83 10.03 -7.11
CA ALA A 96 -5.76 9.27 -8.36
C ALA A 96 -4.52 9.58 -9.23
N GLU A 97 -3.80 10.69 -8.99
CA GLU A 97 -2.59 11.03 -9.75
C GLU A 97 -1.48 9.97 -9.61
N VAL A 98 -1.47 9.20 -8.51
CA VAL A 98 -0.47 8.15 -8.26
C VAL A 98 -0.95 6.75 -8.59
N THR A 99 -2.19 6.57 -9.06
CA THR A 99 -2.71 5.26 -9.47
C THR A 99 -1.79 4.60 -10.50
N GLY A 100 -1.36 5.35 -11.52
CA GLY A 100 -0.47 4.84 -12.57
C GLY A 100 0.87 4.34 -12.05
N GLU A 101 1.43 5.00 -11.03
CA GLU A 101 2.69 4.58 -10.39
C GLU A 101 2.53 3.28 -9.61
N PHE A 102 1.41 3.09 -8.91
CA PHE A 102 1.12 1.82 -8.23
C PHE A 102 0.90 0.67 -9.23
N ILE A 103 0.13 0.89 -10.30
CA ILE A 103 -0.06 -0.15 -11.33
C ILE A 103 1.27 -0.52 -11.99
N ALA A 104 2.10 0.48 -12.34
CA ALA A 104 3.41 0.25 -12.92
C ALA A 104 4.34 -0.51 -11.96
N GLU A 105 4.34 -0.18 -10.67
CA GLU A 105 5.11 -0.92 -9.66
C GLU A 105 4.64 -2.36 -9.53
N GLY A 106 3.33 -2.60 -9.45
CA GLY A 106 2.80 -3.97 -9.36
C GLY A 106 3.21 -4.82 -10.57
N LEU A 107 3.22 -4.24 -11.77
CA LEU A 107 3.73 -4.92 -12.97
C LEU A 107 5.23 -5.18 -12.91
N ARG A 108 6.03 -4.27 -12.34
CA ARG A 108 7.48 -4.49 -12.15
C ARG A 108 7.76 -5.66 -11.21
N GLN A 109 6.97 -5.83 -10.16
CA GLN A 109 7.09 -6.97 -9.25
C GLN A 109 6.88 -8.30 -9.98
N LEU A 110 5.90 -8.38 -10.88
CA LEU A 110 5.60 -9.60 -11.64
C LEU A 110 6.55 -9.88 -12.82
N ALA A 111 7.35 -8.89 -13.23
CA ALA A 111 8.26 -9.01 -14.37
C ALA A 111 9.64 -9.61 -14.02
N GLY A 112 9.84 -9.97 -12.74
CA GLY A 112 11.05 -10.61 -12.21
C GLY A 112 11.13 -12.10 -12.50
#